data_AF-A0A2D9T0K4-F1
#
_entry.id   AF-A0A2D9T0K4-F1
#
_cell.length_a   1.000
_cell.length_b   1.000
_cell.length_c   1.000
_cell.angle_alpha   90.00
_cell.angle_beta   90.00
_cell.angle_gamma   90.00
#
_symmetry.space_group_name_H-M   'P 1'
#
loop_
_entity.id
_entity.type
_entity.pdbx_description
1 polymer ?
#
loop_
_entity_poly.entity_id
_entity_poly.type
_entity_poly.pdbx_seq_one_letter_code
_entity_poly.pdbx_strand_id
1 'polypeptide(L)'
;MAPRKNQPRVDAREVDEILEDLLVDAYGESEQLCALCEGISEALELPIEAQVVGVPVSLRALDYEDARRRLVVRCRRSDGSEHQVDFADVALPADAPGAPYLAAYCAWLGVEPKLATPTAAARKANSNGEPELDLTKPVDLVVLRVKERALRCRIVDGEAVITLRAGSRYGVAAGQIVTVKPAKQWRFKGHPYLSGETVGTRVDAAALGLTPLRLDPCGPWDPAEHDWGEDDEPVNDHLEAVRAAGPRPMFEMEQILPGADPAEPFDDPILRAREFEALGDRAAAEDLLAEVLEADLRCLDAHAHLGNRQFPTSPAWALSHYEVGVQIGDLSLGPDSGEPPVLPWGLIDNRPWLRCMLGQGLCLWRLERWEEAERVFERMLWLNPTDNQGVRFLTDDVAKRKPWTNDDS
;
A
#
# COMPACT_ATOMS: atom_id res chain seq x y z
N MET A 1 -33.52 -30.26 -31.48
CA MET A 1 -32.84 -30.00 -30.20
C MET A 1 -33.59 -28.88 -29.50
N ALA A 2 -34.22 -29.16 -28.35
CA ALA A 2 -34.88 -28.12 -27.55
C ALA A 2 -33.83 -27.14 -27.00
N PRO A 3 -34.13 -25.84 -26.88
CA PRO A 3 -33.19 -24.88 -26.32
C PRO A 3 -32.95 -25.24 -24.85
N ARG A 4 -31.68 -25.29 -24.43
CA ARG A 4 -31.31 -25.46 -23.01
C ARG A 4 -31.88 -24.27 -22.23
N LYS A 5 -33.05 -24.46 -21.62
CA LYS A 5 -33.67 -23.47 -20.73
C LYS A 5 -32.86 -23.42 -19.43
N ASN A 6 -32.48 -22.21 -19.02
CA ASN A 6 -31.68 -21.86 -17.82
C ASN A 6 -30.16 -21.88 -17.96
N GLN A 7 -29.59 -21.24 -18.99
CA GLN A 7 -28.29 -20.59 -18.77
C GLN A 7 -28.50 -19.28 -18.01
N PRO A 8 -27.67 -18.99 -16.98
CA PRO A 8 -27.65 -17.67 -16.38
C PRO A 8 -27.28 -16.65 -17.45
N ARG A 9 -28.02 -15.55 -17.54
CA ARG A 9 -27.78 -14.46 -18.48
C ARG A 9 -27.95 -13.13 -17.76
N VAL A 10 -27.05 -12.20 -18.03
CA VAL A 10 -27.20 -10.79 -17.68
C VAL A 10 -28.21 -10.16 -18.64
N ASP A 11 -28.93 -9.12 -18.21
CA ASP A 11 -29.86 -8.39 -19.07
C ASP A 11 -29.10 -7.70 -20.22
N ALA A 12 -29.53 -7.91 -21.46
CA ALA A 12 -28.88 -7.33 -22.64
C ALA A 12 -28.93 -5.79 -22.62
N ARG A 13 -30.03 -5.23 -22.09
CA ARG A 13 -30.16 -3.78 -21.95
C ARG A 13 -29.16 -3.20 -20.96
N GLU A 14 -28.93 -3.90 -19.84
CA GLU A 14 -27.92 -3.51 -18.85
C GLU A 14 -26.51 -3.55 -19.45
N VAL A 15 -26.22 -4.55 -20.29
CA VAL A 15 -24.94 -4.65 -21.01
C VAL A 15 -24.76 -3.50 -22.00
N ASP A 16 -25.80 -3.15 -22.76
CA ASP A 16 -25.76 -2.02 -23.71
C ASP A 16 -25.55 -0.69 -22.97
N GLU A 17 -26.27 -0.46 -21.87
CA GLU A 17 -26.11 0.74 -21.03
C GLU A 17 -24.68 0.85 -20.46
N ILE A 18 -24.09 -0.27 -20.01
CA ILE A 18 -22.69 -0.31 -19.54
C ILE A 18 -21.73 0.05 -20.69
N LEU A 19 -21.91 -0.52 -21.89
CA LEU A 19 -21.03 -0.22 -23.02
C LEU A 19 -21.15 1.22 -23.48
N GLU A 20 -22.37 1.77 -23.54
CA GLU A 20 -22.60 3.17 -23.87
C GLU A 20 -21.88 4.09 -22.87
N ASP A 21 -21.97 3.79 -21.58
CA ASP A 21 -21.32 4.56 -20.50
C ASP A 21 -19.79 4.42 -20.51
N LEU A 22 -19.26 3.23 -20.77
CA LEU A 22 -17.82 2.96 -20.73
C LEU A 22 -17.08 3.46 -21.98
N LEU A 23 -17.77 3.50 -23.12
CA LEU A 23 -17.17 3.88 -24.40
C LEU A 23 -17.45 5.34 -24.78
N VAL A 24 -17.92 6.16 -23.83
CA VAL A 24 -18.13 7.60 -24.05
C VAL A 24 -16.81 8.22 -24.49
N ASP A 25 -16.84 8.90 -25.64
CA ASP A 25 -15.70 9.57 -26.26
C ASP A 25 -14.48 8.67 -26.60
N ALA A 26 -14.67 7.34 -26.64
CA ALA A 26 -13.64 6.38 -27.06
C ALA A 26 -13.76 6.04 -28.56
N TYR A 27 -12.83 6.55 -29.37
CA TYR A 27 -12.85 6.41 -30.82
C TYR A 27 -11.83 5.37 -31.30
N GLY A 28 -12.35 4.26 -31.85
CA GLY A 28 -11.54 3.17 -32.38
C GLY A 28 -11.09 2.18 -31.31
N GLU A 29 -10.62 1.01 -31.76
CA GLU A 29 -10.45 -0.16 -30.90
C GLU A 29 -9.48 0.04 -29.74
N SER A 30 -8.39 0.78 -29.94
CA SER A 30 -7.38 1.04 -28.89
C SER A 30 -7.93 1.91 -27.77
N GLU A 31 -8.61 3.01 -28.11
CA GLU A 31 -9.24 3.90 -27.12
C GLU A 31 -10.37 3.19 -26.38
N GLN A 32 -11.16 2.38 -27.09
CA GLN A 32 -12.23 1.59 -26.49
C GLN A 32 -11.69 0.53 -25.52
N LEU A 33 -10.60 -0.17 -25.87
CA LEU A 33 -10.01 -1.16 -24.98
C LEU A 33 -9.45 -0.52 -23.70
N CYS A 34 -8.82 0.66 -23.82
CA CYS A 34 -8.34 1.45 -22.69
C CYS A 34 -9.51 1.85 -21.78
N ALA A 35 -10.57 2.42 -22.35
CA ALA A 35 -11.75 2.86 -21.61
C ALA A 35 -12.49 1.68 -20.94
N LEU A 36 -12.56 0.52 -21.60
CA LEU A 36 -13.08 -0.71 -21.01
C LEU A 36 -12.21 -1.19 -19.85
N CYS A 37 -10.87 -1.17 -19.99
CA CYS A 37 -9.98 -1.55 -18.92
C CYS A 37 -10.20 -0.67 -17.69
N GLU A 38 -10.12 0.65 -17.85
CA GLU A 38 -10.29 1.61 -16.77
C GLU A 38 -11.66 1.46 -16.10
N GLY A 39 -12.72 1.53 -16.90
CA GLY A 39 -14.08 1.53 -16.37
C GLY A 39 -14.52 0.20 -15.75
N ILE A 40 -14.04 -0.93 -16.27
CA ILE A 40 -14.30 -2.24 -15.67
C ILE A 40 -13.44 -2.41 -14.42
N SER A 41 -12.14 -2.08 -14.45
CA SER A 41 -11.27 -2.15 -13.28
C SER A 41 -11.79 -1.31 -12.11
N GLU A 42 -12.36 -0.14 -12.39
CA GLU A 42 -13.02 0.69 -11.38
C GLU A 42 -14.28 0.06 -10.79
N ALA A 43 -14.99 -0.75 -11.57
CA ALA A 43 -16.27 -1.33 -11.16
C ALA A 43 -16.16 -2.72 -10.54
N LEU A 44 -15.06 -3.45 -10.75
CA LEU A 44 -14.87 -4.79 -10.19
C LEU A 44 -14.51 -4.73 -8.69
N GLU A 45 -15.30 -5.44 -7.88
CA GLU A 45 -15.03 -5.67 -6.45
C GLU A 45 -14.01 -6.81 -6.25
N LEU A 46 -12.73 -6.56 -6.54
CA LEU A 46 -11.67 -7.57 -6.38
C LEU A 46 -11.27 -7.72 -4.88
N PRO A 47 -11.01 -8.96 -4.39
CA PRO A 47 -10.99 -10.19 -5.18
C PRO A 47 -12.36 -10.81 -5.43
N ILE A 48 -12.56 -11.34 -6.64
CA ILE A 48 -13.78 -12.07 -7.03
C ILE A 48 -13.45 -13.54 -7.21
N GLU A 49 -14.21 -14.41 -6.55
CA GLU A 49 -14.10 -15.86 -6.76
C GLU A 49 -14.70 -16.23 -8.12
N ALA A 50 -13.90 -16.90 -8.94
CA ALA A 50 -14.21 -17.22 -10.33
C ALA A 50 -13.67 -18.61 -10.70
N GLN A 51 -13.89 -19.02 -11.95
CA GLN A 51 -13.29 -20.23 -12.50
C GLN A 51 -12.62 -19.95 -13.84
N VAL A 52 -11.48 -20.60 -14.10
CA VAL A 52 -10.83 -20.60 -15.42
C VAL A 52 -10.73 -22.04 -15.87
N VAL A 53 -11.42 -22.39 -16.97
CA VAL A 53 -11.50 -23.78 -17.49
C VAL A 53 -11.93 -24.78 -16.40
N GLY A 54 -12.86 -24.36 -15.52
CA GLY A 54 -13.37 -25.18 -14.40
C GLY A 54 -12.46 -25.24 -13.17
N VAL A 55 -11.30 -24.57 -13.17
CA VAL A 55 -10.41 -24.45 -12.03
C VAL A 55 -10.79 -23.22 -11.20
N PRO A 56 -11.06 -23.36 -9.88
CA PRO A 56 -11.33 -22.21 -9.01
C PRO A 56 -10.12 -21.27 -8.90
N VAL A 57 -10.38 -19.97 -9.05
CA VAL A 57 -9.39 -18.90 -8.92
C VAL A 57 -10.01 -17.68 -8.24
N SER A 58 -9.16 -16.86 -7.65
CA SER A 58 -9.52 -15.58 -7.05
C SER A 58 -8.94 -14.47 -7.93
N LEU A 59 -9.78 -13.69 -8.62
CA LEU A 59 -9.33 -12.57 -9.47
C LEU A 59 -8.76 -11.47 -8.57
N ARG A 60 -7.67 -10.81 -8.96
CA ARG A 60 -6.93 -9.86 -8.10
C ARG A 60 -6.75 -8.48 -8.72
N ALA A 61 -6.49 -8.43 -10.02
CA ALA A 61 -6.39 -7.18 -10.78
C ALA A 61 -6.83 -7.42 -12.21
N LEU A 62 -7.34 -6.38 -12.87
CA LEU A 62 -7.63 -6.36 -14.29
C LEU A 62 -6.71 -5.32 -14.95
N ASP A 63 -6.00 -5.77 -15.96
CA ASP A 63 -5.02 -5.01 -16.75
C ASP A 63 -5.37 -5.16 -18.24
N TYR A 64 -4.68 -4.44 -19.12
CA TYR A 64 -4.80 -4.62 -20.56
C TYR A 64 -3.44 -5.00 -21.18
N GLU A 65 -3.47 -5.83 -22.23
CA GLU A 65 -2.28 -6.25 -22.98
C GLU A 65 -2.33 -5.68 -24.41
N ASP A 66 -1.46 -4.71 -24.70
CA ASP A 66 -1.42 -4.02 -26.00
C ASP A 66 -1.12 -4.96 -27.19
N ALA A 67 -0.18 -5.90 -27.02
CA ALA A 67 0.28 -6.77 -28.10
C ALA A 67 -0.82 -7.65 -28.69
N ARG A 68 -1.82 -8.00 -27.87
CA ARG A 68 -2.95 -8.86 -28.24
C ARG A 68 -4.30 -8.14 -28.17
N ARG A 69 -4.31 -6.85 -27.80
CA ARG A 69 -5.50 -6.00 -27.67
C ARG A 69 -6.61 -6.67 -26.85
N ARG A 70 -6.27 -7.13 -25.64
CA ARG A 70 -7.22 -7.81 -24.75
C ARG A 70 -7.10 -7.33 -23.32
N LEU A 71 -8.17 -7.50 -22.56
CA LEU A 71 -8.15 -7.36 -21.12
C LEU A 71 -7.67 -8.67 -20.51
N VAL A 72 -6.78 -8.54 -19.55
CA VAL A 72 -6.12 -9.66 -18.87
C VAL A 72 -6.34 -9.50 -17.38
N VAL A 73 -6.70 -10.60 -16.72
CA VAL A 73 -6.90 -10.61 -15.27
C VAL A 73 -5.76 -11.37 -14.62
N ARG A 74 -5.20 -10.79 -13.56
CA ARG A 74 -4.33 -11.52 -12.63
C ARG A 74 -5.21 -12.29 -11.66
N CYS A 75 -4.99 -13.59 -11.55
CA CYS A 75 -5.79 -14.46 -10.70
C CYS A 75 -4.90 -15.39 -9.87
N ARG A 76 -5.34 -15.70 -8.65
CA ARG A 76 -4.62 -16.55 -7.71
C ARG A 76 -5.37 -17.86 -7.47
N ARG A 77 -4.68 -18.98 -7.58
CA ARG A 77 -5.23 -20.31 -7.25
C ARG A 77 -5.19 -20.56 -5.74
N SER A 78 -5.93 -21.57 -5.29
CA SER A 78 -5.94 -22.01 -3.89
C SER A 78 -4.59 -22.50 -3.36
N ASP A 79 -3.67 -22.88 -4.26
CA ASP A 79 -2.30 -23.28 -3.92
C ASP A 79 -1.35 -22.08 -3.79
N GLY A 80 -1.86 -20.85 -3.94
CA GLY A 80 -1.09 -19.61 -3.85
C GLY A 80 -0.45 -19.15 -5.16
N SER A 81 -0.47 -19.97 -6.23
CA SER A 81 0.11 -19.58 -7.51
C SER A 81 -0.72 -18.50 -8.23
N GLU A 82 -0.03 -17.52 -8.81
CA GLU A 82 -0.63 -16.43 -9.59
C GLU A 82 -0.48 -16.68 -11.09
N HIS A 83 -1.51 -16.32 -11.85
CA HIS A 83 -1.58 -16.52 -13.30
C HIS A 83 -2.29 -15.35 -13.96
N GLN A 84 -1.84 -14.97 -15.15
CA GLN A 84 -2.52 -14.00 -16.00
C GLN A 84 -3.32 -14.71 -17.09
N VAL A 85 -4.61 -14.41 -17.19
CA VAL A 85 -5.52 -15.03 -18.15
C VAL A 85 -6.38 -13.98 -18.84
N ASP A 86 -6.93 -14.30 -20.02
CA ASP A 86 -7.86 -13.41 -20.70
C ASP A 86 -9.13 -13.22 -19.85
N PHE A 87 -9.61 -11.98 -19.72
CA PHE A 87 -10.82 -11.71 -18.95
C PHE A 87 -12.04 -12.42 -19.55
N ALA A 88 -12.11 -12.55 -20.89
CA ALA A 88 -13.18 -13.31 -21.56
C ALA A 88 -13.12 -14.82 -21.29
N ASP A 89 -11.99 -15.33 -20.79
CA ASP A 89 -11.83 -16.74 -20.44
C ASP A 89 -12.31 -17.10 -19.04
N VAL A 90 -12.59 -16.10 -18.21
CA VAL A 90 -13.05 -16.24 -16.84
C VAL A 90 -14.54 -16.59 -16.80
N ALA A 91 -14.90 -17.54 -15.94
CA ALA A 91 -16.27 -17.85 -15.60
C ALA A 91 -16.64 -17.23 -14.24
N LEU A 92 -17.49 -16.19 -14.27
CA LEU A 92 -17.99 -15.53 -13.06
C LEU A 92 -19.35 -16.09 -12.62
N PRO A 93 -19.64 -16.15 -11.31
CA PRO A 93 -21.00 -16.40 -10.84
C PRO A 93 -21.97 -15.37 -11.43
N ALA A 94 -23.13 -15.82 -11.90
CA ALA A 94 -24.09 -14.94 -12.58
C ALA A 94 -24.68 -13.83 -11.70
N ASP A 95 -24.61 -13.98 -10.38
CA ASP A 95 -25.01 -13.00 -9.37
C ASP A 95 -23.83 -12.18 -8.83
N ALA A 96 -22.61 -12.39 -9.34
CA ALA A 96 -21.46 -11.58 -8.97
C ALA A 96 -21.61 -10.16 -9.53
N PRO A 97 -21.25 -9.11 -8.77
CA PRO A 97 -21.25 -7.73 -9.26
C PRO A 97 -20.42 -7.51 -10.54
N GLY A 98 -19.40 -8.34 -10.76
CA GLY A 98 -18.58 -8.32 -11.98
C GLY A 98 -19.19 -8.98 -13.22
N ALA A 99 -20.30 -9.72 -13.07
CA ALA A 99 -20.90 -10.47 -14.18
C ALA A 99 -21.40 -9.56 -15.34
N PRO A 100 -22.05 -8.40 -15.08
CA PRO A 100 -22.44 -7.48 -16.15
C PRO A 100 -21.25 -6.89 -16.91
N TYR A 101 -20.14 -6.63 -16.23
CA TYR A 101 -18.93 -6.08 -16.85
C TYR A 101 -18.17 -7.12 -17.69
N LEU A 102 -18.12 -8.38 -17.23
CA LEU A 102 -17.65 -9.49 -18.06
C LEU A 102 -18.54 -9.63 -19.31
N ALA A 103 -19.86 -9.54 -19.15
CA ALA A 103 -20.80 -9.61 -20.26
C ALA A 103 -20.62 -8.46 -21.25
N ALA A 104 -20.39 -7.23 -20.77
CA ALA A 104 -20.07 -6.07 -21.61
C ALA A 104 -18.77 -6.27 -22.39
N TYR A 105 -17.68 -6.69 -21.72
CA TYR A 105 -16.42 -6.97 -22.41
C TYR A 105 -16.55 -8.06 -23.48
N CYS A 106 -17.23 -9.17 -23.14
CA CYS A 106 -17.49 -10.25 -24.10
C CYS A 106 -18.37 -9.78 -25.28
N ALA A 107 -19.37 -8.93 -25.03
CA ALA A 107 -20.21 -8.35 -26.07
C ALA A 107 -19.40 -7.45 -27.02
N TRP A 108 -18.49 -6.63 -26.49
CA TRP A 108 -17.57 -5.82 -27.30
C TRP A 108 -16.66 -6.69 -28.19
N LEU A 109 -16.19 -7.83 -27.68
CA LEU A 109 -15.42 -8.82 -28.45
C LEU A 109 -16.28 -9.66 -29.43
N GLY A 110 -17.60 -9.59 -29.36
CA GLY A 110 -18.51 -10.45 -30.14
C GLY A 110 -18.52 -11.92 -29.70
N VAL A 111 -18.19 -12.21 -28.44
CA VAL A 111 -18.20 -13.55 -27.84
C VAL A 111 -19.24 -13.68 -26.73
N GLU A 112 -19.63 -14.90 -26.40
CA GLU A 112 -20.58 -15.16 -25.31
C GLU A 112 -19.85 -15.20 -23.94
N PRO A 113 -20.35 -14.50 -22.91
CA PRO A 113 -19.74 -14.51 -21.59
C PRO A 113 -19.89 -15.87 -20.91
N LYS A 114 -18.87 -16.27 -20.15
CA LYS A 114 -18.91 -17.50 -19.35
C LYS A 114 -19.50 -17.17 -17.98
N LEU A 115 -20.77 -17.54 -17.76
CA LEU A 115 -21.44 -17.35 -16.46
C LEU A 115 -21.66 -18.70 -15.76
N ALA A 116 -21.17 -18.80 -14.53
CA ALA A 116 -21.32 -19.94 -13.65
C ALA A 116 -22.61 -19.84 -12.81
N THR A 117 -23.15 -21.00 -12.43
CA THR A 117 -24.29 -21.04 -11.50
C THR A 117 -23.82 -20.69 -10.08
N PRO A 118 -24.52 -19.83 -9.33
CA PRO A 118 -24.12 -19.45 -7.97
C PRO A 118 -23.98 -20.67 -7.06
N THR A 119 -22.84 -20.83 -6.39
CA THR A 119 -22.67 -21.87 -5.37
C THR A 119 -23.11 -21.37 -4.01
N ALA A 120 -23.65 -22.25 -3.15
CA ALA A 120 -24.12 -21.89 -1.81
C ALA A 120 -23.04 -21.27 -0.89
N ALA A 121 -21.76 -21.43 -1.24
CA ALA A 121 -20.63 -20.76 -0.57
C ALA A 121 -20.53 -19.26 -0.91
N ALA A 122 -20.86 -18.84 -2.14
CA ALA A 122 -20.84 -17.44 -2.57
C ALA A 122 -21.94 -16.60 -1.88
N ARG A 123 -23.09 -17.21 -1.56
CA ARG A 123 -24.14 -16.57 -0.75
C ARG A 123 -23.71 -16.23 0.67
N LYS A 124 -22.68 -16.89 1.22
CA LYS A 124 -22.11 -16.56 2.54
C LYS A 124 -21.00 -15.50 2.46
N ALA A 125 -20.29 -15.42 1.34
CA ALA A 125 -19.25 -14.41 1.12
C ALA A 125 -19.83 -13.03 0.79
N ASN A 126 -20.90 -12.96 -0.02
CA ASN A 126 -21.58 -11.70 -0.37
C ASN A 126 -22.58 -11.21 0.70
N SER A 127 -22.74 -11.97 1.80
CA SER A 127 -23.52 -11.58 2.98
C SER A 127 -22.65 -11.23 4.19
N ASN A 128 -21.32 -11.21 4.05
CA ASN A 128 -20.44 -10.84 5.15
C ASN A 128 -20.42 -9.31 5.30
N GLY A 129 -21.39 -8.84 6.08
CA GLY A 129 -21.29 -7.67 6.95
C GLY A 129 -21.13 -6.32 6.25
N GLU A 130 -22.25 -5.70 5.87
CA GLU A 130 -22.25 -4.24 5.83
C GLU A 130 -21.78 -3.73 7.21
N PRO A 131 -20.81 -2.81 7.28
CA PRO A 131 -20.62 -2.09 8.51
C PRO A 131 -21.83 -1.16 8.64
N GLU A 132 -22.82 -1.59 9.42
CA GLU A 132 -23.88 -0.71 9.88
C GLU A 132 -23.23 0.28 10.85
N LEU A 133 -22.77 1.41 10.29
CA LEU A 133 -22.10 2.43 11.08
C LEU A 133 -23.14 3.21 11.87
N ASP A 134 -22.91 3.35 13.17
CA ASP A 134 -23.64 4.27 14.02
C ASP A 134 -23.26 5.70 13.61
N LEU A 135 -24.03 6.31 12.70
CA LEU A 135 -23.79 7.66 12.19
C LEU A 135 -23.92 8.75 13.27
N THR A 136 -24.28 8.41 14.51
CA THR A 136 -24.33 9.36 15.62
C THR A 136 -22.98 9.56 16.30
N LYS A 137 -22.00 8.69 16.02
CA LYS A 137 -20.67 8.71 16.65
C LYS A 137 -19.57 8.92 15.62
N PRO A 138 -18.42 9.49 16.01
CA PRO A 138 -17.23 9.48 15.17
C PRO A 138 -16.80 8.05 14.84
N VAL A 139 -16.29 7.87 13.63
CA VAL A 139 -15.79 6.58 13.12
C VAL A 139 -14.32 6.75 12.76
N ASP A 140 -13.49 5.82 13.25
CA ASP A 140 -12.08 5.75 12.90
C ASP A 140 -11.88 4.85 11.68
N LEU A 141 -11.17 5.39 10.69
CA LEU A 141 -10.94 4.76 9.40
C LEU A 141 -9.44 4.73 9.09
N VAL A 142 -8.90 3.53 8.90
CA VAL A 142 -7.54 3.31 8.36
C VAL A 142 -7.55 3.67 6.88
N VAL A 143 -6.70 4.61 6.46
CA VAL A 143 -6.54 4.96 5.05
C VAL A 143 -5.72 3.88 4.35
N LEU A 144 -6.28 3.25 3.32
CA LEU A 144 -5.58 2.26 2.49
C LEU A 144 -5.01 2.90 1.22
N ARG A 145 -5.77 3.80 0.59
CA ARG A 145 -5.36 4.55 -0.61
C ARG A 145 -5.92 5.96 -0.64
N VAL A 146 -5.11 6.90 -1.11
CA VAL A 146 -5.46 8.32 -1.23
C VAL A 146 -5.72 8.63 -2.71
N LYS A 147 -6.99 8.62 -3.14
CA LYS A 147 -7.39 9.01 -4.51
C LYS A 147 -7.57 10.52 -4.61
N GLU A 148 -7.80 11.04 -5.83
CA GLU A 148 -7.91 12.49 -6.08
C GLU A 148 -8.99 13.18 -5.21
N ARG A 149 -10.17 12.55 -5.07
CA ARG A 149 -11.35 13.12 -4.39
C ARG A 149 -11.94 12.21 -3.30
N ALA A 150 -11.22 11.16 -2.94
CA ALA A 150 -11.71 10.15 -2.01
C ALA A 150 -10.56 9.43 -1.32
N LEU A 151 -10.83 8.88 -0.15
CA LEU A 151 -9.96 7.95 0.54
C LEU A 151 -10.62 6.57 0.48
N ARG A 152 -9.88 5.54 0.08
CA ARG A 152 -10.29 4.16 0.27
C ARG A 152 -9.79 3.75 1.65
N CYS A 153 -10.71 3.37 2.53
CA CYS A 153 -10.41 3.13 3.93
C CYS A 153 -10.94 1.79 4.41
N ARG A 154 -10.38 1.27 5.49
CA ARG A 154 -10.94 0.17 6.28
C ARG A 154 -11.33 0.68 7.66
N ILE A 155 -12.39 0.14 8.25
CA ILE A 155 -12.77 0.48 9.63
C ILE A 155 -11.75 -0.14 10.59
N VAL A 156 -11.30 0.60 11.61
CA VAL A 156 -10.25 0.12 12.54
C VAL A 156 -10.58 -1.23 13.17
N ASP A 157 -11.82 -1.42 13.65
CA ASP A 157 -12.28 -2.66 14.29
C ASP A 157 -12.93 -3.66 13.32
N GLY A 158 -12.65 -3.55 12.02
CA GLY A 158 -13.26 -4.41 11.02
C GLY A 158 -12.43 -4.62 9.77
N GLU A 159 -12.93 -5.51 8.91
CA GLU A 159 -12.34 -5.81 7.60
C GLU A 159 -13.05 -5.09 6.46
N ALA A 160 -14.18 -4.44 6.75
CA ALA A 160 -14.98 -3.77 5.73
C ALA A 160 -14.27 -2.53 5.19
N VAL A 161 -14.10 -2.50 3.87
CA VAL A 161 -13.55 -1.37 3.12
C VAL A 161 -14.67 -0.43 2.72
N ILE A 162 -14.48 0.87 2.92
CA ILE A 162 -15.41 1.95 2.62
C ILE A 162 -14.71 3.10 1.90
N THR A 163 -15.40 3.71 0.93
CA THR A 163 -14.89 4.91 0.27
C THR A 163 -15.36 6.16 1.01
N LEU A 164 -14.44 6.87 1.65
CA LEU A 164 -14.70 8.16 2.26
C LEU A 164 -14.57 9.27 1.22
N ARG A 165 -15.67 9.94 0.91
CA ARG A 165 -15.65 11.20 0.15
C ARG A 165 -15.18 12.32 1.08
N ALA A 166 -13.90 12.64 1.01
CA ALA A 166 -13.27 13.72 1.77
C ALA A 166 -13.19 15.01 0.93
N GLY A 167 -13.33 16.17 1.58
CA GLY A 167 -13.20 17.48 0.93
C GLY A 167 -11.75 17.86 0.63
N SER A 168 -10.87 17.73 1.63
CA SER A 168 -9.41 17.91 1.48
C SER A 168 -8.69 16.66 1.97
N ARG A 169 -7.65 16.28 1.24
CA ARG A 169 -6.76 15.13 1.53
C ARG A 169 -5.32 15.57 1.81
N TYR A 170 -5.09 16.88 1.87
CA TYR A 170 -3.75 17.44 2.06
C TYR A 170 -3.16 16.94 3.39
N GLY A 171 -1.96 16.37 3.34
CA GLY A 171 -1.28 15.84 4.52
C GLY A 171 -1.71 14.42 4.93
N VAL A 172 -2.65 13.79 4.22
CA VAL A 172 -3.10 12.41 4.50
C VAL A 172 -2.21 11.40 3.77
N ALA A 173 -1.81 10.33 4.48
CA ALA A 173 -1.05 9.21 3.95
C ALA A 173 -1.78 7.87 4.19
N ALA A 174 -1.50 6.88 3.34
CA ALA A 174 -1.93 5.50 3.61
C ALA A 174 -1.31 5.00 4.93
N GLY A 175 -2.07 4.22 5.70
CA GLY A 175 -1.73 3.76 7.05
C GLY A 175 -2.03 4.76 8.18
N GLN A 176 -2.45 6.00 7.86
CA GLN A 176 -3.03 6.89 8.88
C GLN A 176 -4.45 6.48 9.25
N ILE A 177 -4.86 6.84 10.46
CA ILE A 177 -6.24 6.76 10.92
C ILE A 177 -6.86 8.15 10.85
N VAL A 178 -7.95 8.27 10.09
CA VAL A 178 -8.78 9.47 10.06
C VAL A 178 -10.04 9.25 10.90
N THR A 179 -10.29 10.16 11.84
CA THR A 179 -11.52 10.18 12.63
C THR A 179 -12.52 11.06 11.91
N VAL A 180 -13.65 10.47 11.52
CA VAL A 180 -14.70 11.14 10.74
C VAL A 180 -15.96 11.26 11.56
N LYS A 181 -16.53 12.46 11.61
CA LYS A 181 -17.94 12.64 12.04
C LYS A 181 -18.83 12.35 10.84
N PRO A 182 -19.50 11.18 10.80
CA PRO A 182 -20.24 10.76 9.62
C PRO A 182 -21.48 11.62 9.41
N ALA A 183 -21.80 11.90 8.15
CA ALA A 183 -23.00 12.65 7.73
C ALA A 183 -23.98 11.77 6.94
N LYS A 184 -23.46 10.92 6.05
CA LYS A 184 -24.25 10.03 5.20
C LYS A 184 -23.45 8.81 4.81
N GLN A 185 -24.07 7.64 4.91
CA GLN A 185 -23.62 6.39 4.30
C GLN A 185 -24.55 6.03 3.14
N TRP A 186 -24.00 5.56 2.02
CA TRP A 186 -24.78 5.08 0.88
C TRP A 186 -24.01 4.04 0.09
N ARG A 187 -24.67 3.40 -0.89
CA ARG A 187 -24.02 2.51 -1.86
C ARG A 187 -23.97 3.18 -3.23
N PHE A 188 -22.85 3.03 -3.92
CA PHE A 188 -22.70 3.44 -5.31
C PHE A 188 -21.91 2.37 -6.05
N LYS A 189 -22.50 1.84 -7.14
CA LYS A 189 -21.96 0.70 -7.91
C LYS A 189 -21.52 -0.48 -7.01
N GLY A 190 -22.38 -0.88 -6.06
CA GLY A 190 -22.06 -1.98 -5.13
C GLY A 190 -21.23 -1.56 -3.91
N HIS A 191 -20.32 -0.58 -4.02
CA HIS A 191 -19.43 -0.20 -2.94
C HIS A 191 -20.08 0.66 -1.84
N PRO A 192 -19.73 0.48 -0.57
CA PRO A 192 -20.12 1.37 0.50
C PRO A 192 -19.33 2.69 0.43
N TYR A 193 -20.05 3.79 0.60
CA TYR A 193 -19.51 5.14 0.67
C TYR A 193 -19.89 5.80 1.98
N LEU A 194 -18.98 6.64 2.47
CA LEU A 194 -19.21 7.53 3.59
C LEU A 194 -18.88 8.96 3.17
N SER A 195 -19.68 9.90 3.64
CA SER A 195 -19.31 11.31 3.68
C SER A 195 -19.38 11.80 5.12
N GLY A 196 -18.53 12.73 5.47
CA GLY A 196 -18.47 13.32 6.79
C GLY A 196 -17.37 14.35 6.88
N GLU A 197 -17.26 14.96 8.05
CA GLU A 197 -16.19 15.89 8.38
C GLU A 197 -15.04 15.12 9.04
N THR A 198 -13.83 15.25 8.52
CA THR A 198 -12.62 14.74 9.20
C THR A 198 -12.32 15.65 10.38
N VAL A 199 -12.40 15.12 11.59
CA VAL A 199 -12.17 15.87 12.84
C VAL A 199 -10.79 15.60 13.45
N GLY A 200 -10.08 14.60 12.95
CA GLY A 200 -8.72 14.29 13.37
C GLY A 200 -8.03 13.30 12.42
N THR A 201 -6.70 13.35 12.43
CA THR A 201 -5.83 12.41 11.72
C THR A 201 -4.70 12.04 12.67
N ARG A 202 -4.34 10.76 12.73
CA ARG A 202 -3.22 10.27 13.55
C ARG A 202 -2.53 9.08 12.89
N VAL A 203 -1.31 8.79 13.31
CA VAL A 203 -0.62 7.52 13.04
C VAL A 203 -0.71 6.69 14.32
N ASP A 204 -1.23 5.47 14.21
CA ASP A 204 -1.36 4.52 15.31
C ASP A 204 -1.26 3.11 14.72
N ALA A 205 -0.02 2.65 14.52
CA ALA A 205 0.25 1.37 13.88
C ALA A 205 -0.35 0.17 14.65
N ALA A 206 -0.44 0.28 15.98
CA ALA A 206 -0.99 -0.77 16.83
C ALA A 206 -2.49 -0.99 16.60
N ALA A 207 -3.23 0.07 16.27
CA ALA A 207 -4.65 -0.01 15.92
C ALA A 207 -4.90 -0.52 14.49
N LEU A 208 -3.86 -0.66 13.65
CA LEU A 208 -4.05 -1.12 12.26
C LEU A 208 -4.35 -2.63 12.17
N GLY A 209 -4.11 -3.41 13.22
CA GLY A 209 -4.32 -4.86 13.18
C GLY A 209 -3.37 -5.60 12.23
N LEU A 210 -2.20 -5.03 11.95
CA LEU A 210 -1.18 -5.61 11.09
C LEU A 210 -0.41 -6.71 11.82
N THR A 211 0.02 -7.74 11.09
CA THR A 211 1.01 -8.69 11.61
C THR A 211 2.40 -8.04 11.56
N PRO A 212 3.14 -7.92 12.69
CA PRO A 212 4.50 -7.36 12.68
C PRO A 212 5.41 -8.04 11.66
N LEU A 213 6.43 -7.32 11.18
CA LEU A 213 7.42 -7.90 10.28
C LEU A 213 8.21 -8.97 11.03
N ARG A 214 8.54 -10.07 10.36
CA ARG A 214 9.46 -11.05 10.94
C ARG A 214 10.85 -10.42 11.08
N LEU A 215 11.52 -10.73 12.18
CA LEU A 215 12.94 -10.41 12.39
C LEU A 215 13.76 -11.69 12.29
N ASP A 216 14.57 -11.79 11.24
CA ASP A 216 15.45 -12.93 11.01
C ASP A 216 16.78 -12.70 11.74
N PRO A 217 17.17 -13.57 12.69
CA PRO A 217 18.36 -13.35 13.52
C PRO A 217 19.65 -13.57 12.72
N CYS A 218 20.59 -12.61 12.82
CA CYS A 218 21.87 -12.61 12.09
C CYS A 218 23.09 -12.79 12.99
N GLY A 219 22.89 -13.28 14.22
CA GLY A 219 23.94 -13.44 15.23
C GLY A 219 24.15 -12.18 16.06
N PRO A 220 25.17 -12.16 16.94
CA PRO A 220 25.52 -10.98 17.70
C PRO A 220 26.29 -9.99 16.82
N TRP A 221 25.99 -8.71 16.98
CA TRP A 221 26.84 -7.61 16.55
C TRP A 221 27.75 -7.21 17.71
N ASP A 222 29.07 -7.18 17.50
CA ASP A 222 30.05 -6.78 18.52
C ASP A 222 30.70 -5.43 18.13
N PRO A 223 30.58 -4.38 18.96
CA PRO A 223 31.24 -3.11 18.70
C PRO A 223 32.78 -3.24 18.64
N ALA A 224 33.39 -4.22 19.31
CA ALA A 224 34.84 -4.41 19.30
C ALA A 224 35.40 -4.89 17.94
N GLU A 225 34.54 -5.43 17.06
CA GLU A 225 34.92 -5.88 15.72
C GLU A 225 34.86 -4.75 14.66
N HIS A 226 34.40 -3.57 15.05
CA HIS A 226 34.19 -2.44 14.14
C HIS A 226 35.26 -1.36 14.33
N ASP A 227 35.60 -0.70 13.24
CA ASP A 227 36.46 0.47 13.23
C ASP A 227 35.65 1.71 13.67
N TRP A 228 36.17 2.44 14.65
CA TRP A 228 35.54 3.64 15.23
C TRP A 228 36.30 4.92 14.88
N GLY A 229 37.27 4.85 13.96
CA GLY A 229 38.22 5.93 13.67
C GLY A 229 39.57 5.67 14.34
N GLU A 230 40.49 6.62 14.16
CA GLU A 230 41.81 6.55 14.80
C GLU A 230 41.69 6.76 16.32
N ASP A 231 42.56 6.12 17.12
CA ASP A 231 42.48 6.13 18.59
C ASP A 231 42.54 7.55 19.20
N ASP A 232 42.99 8.54 18.44
CA ASP A 232 43.10 9.96 18.79
C ASP A 232 41.97 10.85 18.24
N GLU A 233 41.12 10.32 17.35
CA GLU A 233 39.88 10.99 16.96
C GLU A 233 38.78 10.70 17.99
N PRO A 234 38.14 11.74 18.58
CA PRO A 234 37.06 11.51 19.52
C PRO A 234 35.89 10.83 18.80
N VAL A 235 35.51 9.65 19.29
CA VAL A 235 34.22 9.05 18.94
C VAL A 235 33.15 10.05 19.33
N ASN A 236 32.25 10.37 18.41
CA ASN A 236 31.12 11.24 18.68
C ASN A 236 30.44 10.81 19.99
N ASP A 237 30.21 11.72 20.94
CA ASP A 237 29.62 11.46 22.26
C ASP A 237 28.36 10.56 22.18
N HIS A 238 27.56 10.68 21.10
CA HIS A 238 26.37 9.86 20.87
C HIS A 238 26.66 8.37 20.62
N LEU A 239 27.86 8.02 20.11
CA LEU A 239 28.29 6.66 19.80
C LEU A 239 29.08 6.00 20.94
N GLU A 240 29.58 6.76 21.92
CA GLU A 240 30.27 6.21 23.08
C GLU A 240 29.36 5.25 23.87
N ALA A 241 28.10 5.63 24.07
CA ALA A 241 27.11 4.79 24.74
C ALA A 241 26.83 3.49 23.96
N VAL A 242 26.75 3.59 22.63
CA VAL A 242 26.54 2.45 21.73
C VAL A 242 27.71 1.46 21.81
N ARG A 243 28.94 1.97 21.85
CA ARG A 243 30.16 1.16 22.02
C ARG A 243 30.21 0.52 23.42
N ALA A 244 29.86 1.28 24.47
CA ALA A 244 29.88 0.81 25.85
C ALA A 244 28.83 -0.29 26.14
N ALA A 245 27.72 -0.31 25.38
CA ALA A 245 26.68 -1.33 25.49
C ALA A 245 27.17 -2.75 25.13
N GLY A 246 28.28 -2.87 24.40
CA GLY A 246 28.86 -4.17 24.04
C GLY A 246 28.04 -4.96 23.02
N PRO A 247 28.21 -6.29 22.96
CA PRO A 247 27.55 -7.14 21.97
C PRO A 247 26.02 -7.14 22.10
N ARG A 248 25.31 -7.00 20.98
CA ARG A 248 23.85 -6.91 20.90
C ARG A 248 23.29 -7.82 19.81
N PRO A 249 22.05 -8.32 19.93
CA PRO A 249 21.44 -9.14 18.88
C PRO A 249 21.26 -8.32 17.60
N MET A 250 21.56 -8.94 16.46
CA MET A 250 21.43 -8.34 15.13
C MET A 250 20.33 -9.03 14.34
N PHE A 251 19.53 -8.26 13.60
CA PHE A 251 18.43 -8.78 12.80
C PHE A 251 18.37 -8.16 11.40
N GLU A 252 17.83 -8.96 10.47
CA GLU A 252 17.28 -8.50 9.19
C GLU A 252 15.75 -8.52 9.27
N MET A 253 15.11 -7.42 8.88
CA MET A 253 13.65 -7.35 8.76
C MET A 253 13.15 -8.13 7.55
N GLU A 254 11.96 -8.69 7.64
CA GLU A 254 11.26 -9.25 6.49
C GLU A 254 11.00 -8.20 5.41
N GLN A 255 11.31 -8.55 4.16
CA GLN A 255 10.93 -7.76 3.00
C GLN A 255 9.46 -8.01 2.62
N ILE A 256 8.68 -6.92 2.46
CA ILE A 256 7.29 -6.96 1.99
C ILE A 256 7.19 -6.26 0.64
N LEU A 257 6.94 -7.02 -0.42
CA LEU A 257 6.80 -6.53 -1.81
C LEU A 257 5.52 -7.08 -2.49
N PRO A 258 4.34 -6.55 -2.15
CA PRO A 258 3.10 -6.89 -2.83
C PRO A 258 3.16 -6.60 -4.33
N GLY A 259 2.74 -7.57 -5.15
CA GLY A 259 2.70 -7.41 -6.61
C GLY A 259 4.00 -7.74 -7.33
N ALA A 260 5.03 -8.20 -6.61
CA ALA A 260 6.16 -8.91 -7.18
C ALA A 260 5.73 -10.33 -7.63
N ASP A 261 6.08 -10.72 -8.85
CA ASP A 261 5.87 -12.06 -9.37
C ASP A 261 6.92 -13.03 -8.80
N PRO A 262 6.52 -14.04 -8.00
CA PRO A 262 7.46 -15.03 -7.47
C PRO A 262 8.17 -15.87 -8.54
N ALA A 263 7.62 -15.92 -9.76
CA ALA A 263 8.17 -16.68 -10.88
C ALA A 263 9.20 -15.89 -11.72
N GLU A 264 9.21 -14.56 -11.61
CA GLU A 264 10.15 -13.67 -12.31
C GLU A 264 11.20 -13.17 -11.32
N PRO A 265 12.43 -13.72 -11.35
CA PRO A 265 13.51 -13.21 -10.53
C PRO A 265 13.70 -11.71 -10.80
N PHE A 266 13.81 -10.92 -9.74
CA PHE A 266 13.99 -9.46 -9.79
C PHE A 266 12.75 -8.64 -10.19
N ASP A 267 11.53 -9.22 -10.27
CA ASP A 267 10.33 -8.38 -10.34
C ASP A 267 10.14 -7.65 -9.00
N ASP A 268 10.35 -6.34 -9.02
CA ASP A 268 10.24 -5.47 -7.87
C ASP A 268 9.36 -4.25 -8.23
N PRO A 269 8.15 -4.14 -7.64
CA PRO A 269 7.25 -3.02 -7.90
C PRO A 269 7.84 -1.67 -7.45
N ILE A 270 8.74 -1.65 -6.46
CA ILE A 270 9.43 -0.44 -6.02
C ILE A 270 10.44 0.00 -7.08
N LEU A 271 11.21 -0.93 -7.66
CA LEU A 271 12.12 -0.60 -8.76
C LEU A 271 11.35 -0.10 -9.99
N ARG A 272 10.23 -0.75 -10.35
CA ARG A 272 9.35 -0.28 -11.42
C ARG A 272 8.82 1.14 -11.17
N ALA A 273 8.39 1.44 -9.94
CA ALA A 273 7.98 2.80 -9.57
C ALA A 273 9.12 3.81 -9.77
N ARG A 274 10.36 3.42 -9.43
CA ARG A 274 11.55 4.26 -9.64
C ARG A 274 11.91 4.44 -11.11
N GLU A 275 11.68 3.45 -11.96
CA GLU A 275 11.83 3.58 -13.41
C GLU A 275 10.83 4.59 -13.98
N PHE A 276 9.56 4.53 -13.56
CA PHE A 276 8.58 5.56 -13.93
C PHE A 276 9.03 6.97 -13.50
N GLU A 277 9.54 7.13 -12.27
CA GLU A 277 10.08 8.42 -11.83
C GLU A 277 11.26 8.90 -12.67
N ALA A 278 12.19 8.00 -13.01
CA ALA A 278 13.36 8.31 -13.84
C ALA A 278 12.97 8.73 -15.26
N LEU A 279 11.87 8.18 -15.78
CA LEU A 279 11.27 8.57 -17.06
C LEU A 279 10.40 9.83 -16.97
N GLY A 280 10.21 10.38 -15.77
CA GLY A 280 9.40 11.57 -15.52
C GLY A 280 7.91 11.29 -15.38
N ASP A 281 7.47 10.04 -15.45
CA ASP A 281 6.08 9.64 -15.20
C ASP A 281 5.82 9.53 -13.70
N ARG A 282 5.73 10.71 -13.10
CA ARG A 282 5.48 10.84 -11.68
C ARG A 282 4.13 10.29 -11.26
N ALA A 283 3.12 10.31 -12.14
CA ALA A 283 1.78 9.85 -11.80
C ALA A 283 1.73 8.32 -11.71
N ALA A 284 2.28 7.63 -12.71
CA ALA A 284 2.37 6.16 -12.70
C ALA A 284 3.17 5.63 -11.50
N ALA A 285 4.29 6.30 -11.16
CA ALA A 285 5.08 5.93 -9.99
C ALA A 285 4.28 6.06 -8.68
N GLU A 286 3.55 7.18 -8.50
CA GLU A 286 2.74 7.41 -7.30
C GLU A 286 1.59 6.42 -7.20
N ASP A 287 0.94 6.11 -8.33
CA ASP A 287 -0.17 5.17 -8.36
C ASP A 287 0.27 3.74 -8.04
N LEU A 288 1.40 3.29 -8.60
CA LEU A 288 1.98 1.97 -8.31
C LEU A 288 2.37 1.84 -6.83
N LEU A 289 2.99 2.86 -6.23
CA LEU A 289 3.30 2.86 -4.80
C LEU A 289 2.04 2.85 -3.92
N ALA A 290 0.99 3.56 -4.36
CA ALA A 290 -0.30 3.55 -3.67
C ALA A 290 -0.99 2.18 -3.76
N GLU A 291 -0.86 1.47 -4.88
CA GLU A 291 -1.33 0.09 -5.05
C GLU A 291 -0.60 -0.89 -4.15
N VAL A 292 0.73 -0.76 -4.06
CA VAL A 292 1.56 -1.56 -3.16
C VAL A 292 1.08 -1.41 -1.70
N LEU A 293 0.86 -0.17 -1.24
CA LEU A 293 0.38 0.10 0.11
C LEU A 293 -1.07 -0.34 0.34
N GLU A 294 -1.93 -0.23 -0.67
CA GLU A 294 -3.30 -0.71 -0.60
C GLU A 294 -3.36 -2.24 -0.45
N ALA A 295 -2.42 -2.95 -1.07
CA ALA A 295 -2.28 -4.39 -0.95
C ALA A 295 -1.67 -4.84 0.40
N ASP A 296 -0.59 -4.19 0.85
CA ASP A 296 -0.03 -4.40 2.19
C ASP A 296 0.66 -3.13 2.71
N LEU A 297 0.06 -2.53 3.74
CA LEU A 297 0.60 -1.33 4.41
C LEU A 297 1.99 -1.55 5.02
N ARG A 298 2.43 -2.80 5.18
CA ARG A 298 3.75 -3.18 5.71
C ARG A 298 4.89 -3.01 4.70
N CYS A 299 4.60 -2.65 3.44
CA CYS A 299 5.65 -2.27 2.50
C CYS A 299 6.28 -0.92 2.90
N LEU A 300 7.31 -0.98 3.75
CA LEU A 300 7.98 0.21 4.28
C LEU A 300 8.67 1.05 3.20
N ASP A 301 9.13 0.42 2.11
CA ASP A 301 9.84 1.13 1.05
C ASP A 301 8.88 2.04 0.28
N ALA A 302 7.63 1.63 0.10
CA ALA A 302 6.62 2.48 -0.52
C ALA A 302 6.29 3.72 0.33
N HIS A 303 6.25 3.59 1.67
CA HIS A 303 6.14 4.75 2.56
C HIS A 303 7.34 5.68 2.44
N ALA A 304 8.56 5.13 2.41
CA ALA A 304 9.78 5.92 2.24
C ALA A 304 9.78 6.70 0.92
N HIS A 305 9.40 6.05 -0.19
CA HIS A 305 9.36 6.68 -1.51
C HIS A 305 8.29 7.77 -1.63
N LEU A 306 7.08 7.54 -1.13
CA LEU A 306 6.04 8.58 -1.10
C LEU A 306 6.42 9.76 -0.20
N GLY A 307 7.07 9.50 0.94
CA GLY A 307 7.65 10.55 1.78
C GLY A 307 8.71 11.37 1.06
N ASN A 308 9.66 10.72 0.37
CA ASN A 308 10.74 11.38 -0.38
C ASN A 308 10.18 12.32 -1.46
N ARG A 309 9.07 11.93 -2.09
CA ARG A 309 8.40 12.75 -3.11
C ARG A 309 7.82 14.03 -2.53
N GLN A 310 7.21 13.97 -1.36
CA GLN A 310 6.62 15.14 -0.70
C GLN A 310 7.65 16.00 0.03
N PHE A 311 8.78 15.42 0.39
CA PHE A 311 9.80 16.07 1.20
C PHE A 311 10.18 17.46 0.65
N PRO A 312 10.54 17.64 -0.64
CA PRO A 312 10.97 18.95 -1.15
C PRO A 312 9.93 20.07 -0.96
N THR A 313 8.64 19.76 -1.06
CA THR A 313 7.57 20.76 -1.12
C THR A 313 6.76 20.88 0.17
N SER A 314 6.62 19.82 0.95
CA SER A 314 5.85 19.80 2.19
C SER A 314 6.46 18.81 3.20
N PRO A 315 7.33 19.29 4.12
CA PRO A 315 7.88 18.42 5.16
C PRO A 315 6.80 17.86 6.09
N ALA A 316 5.70 18.59 6.31
CA ALA A 316 4.58 18.09 7.11
C ALA A 316 3.86 16.90 6.45
N TRP A 317 3.67 16.92 5.13
CA TRP A 317 3.05 15.79 4.43
C TRP A 317 4.03 14.63 4.29
N ALA A 318 5.29 14.90 3.99
CA ALA A 318 6.34 13.87 3.97
C ALA A 318 6.43 13.14 5.31
N LEU A 319 6.36 13.89 6.41
CA LEU A 319 6.37 13.34 7.77
C LEU A 319 5.25 12.32 7.98
N SER A 320 4.04 12.58 7.47
CA SER A 320 2.91 11.62 7.56
C SER A 320 3.26 10.25 6.97
N HIS A 321 3.98 10.19 5.85
CA HIS A 321 4.39 8.91 5.25
C HIS A 321 5.49 8.22 6.06
N TYR A 322 6.51 8.98 6.47
CA TYR A 322 7.62 8.43 7.24
C TYR A 322 7.18 7.91 8.61
N GLU A 323 6.34 8.66 9.34
CA GLU A 323 5.82 8.25 10.65
C GLU A 323 5.03 6.95 10.57
N VAL A 324 4.22 6.74 9.52
CA VAL A 324 3.53 5.46 9.29
C VAL A 324 4.53 4.34 9.12
N GLY A 325 5.52 4.50 8.23
CA GLY A 325 6.53 3.46 7.99
C GLY A 325 7.35 3.13 9.23
N VAL A 326 7.75 4.15 10.02
CA VAL A 326 8.50 3.94 11.27
C VAL A 326 7.65 3.17 12.28
N GLN A 327 6.42 3.61 12.56
CA GLN A 327 5.57 2.93 13.55
C GLN A 327 5.19 1.51 13.14
N ILE A 328 5.01 1.22 11.85
CA ILE A 328 4.75 -0.14 11.39
C ILE A 328 5.98 -1.03 11.62
N GLY A 329 7.19 -0.55 11.32
CA GLY A 329 8.42 -1.29 11.64
C GLY A 329 8.60 -1.51 13.14
N ASP A 330 8.25 -0.53 13.97
CA ASP A 330 8.33 -0.57 15.43
C ASP A 330 7.51 -1.72 16.05
N LEU A 331 6.41 -2.13 15.40
CA LEU A 331 5.60 -3.27 15.85
C LEU A 331 6.43 -4.56 16.00
N SER A 332 7.55 -4.67 15.27
CA SER A 332 8.39 -5.87 15.20
C SER A 332 9.39 -5.95 16.35
N LEU A 333 9.78 -4.82 16.94
CA LEU A 333 10.82 -4.76 17.98
C LEU A 333 10.30 -5.09 19.38
N GLY A 334 8.98 -5.19 19.57
CA GLY A 334 8.35 -5.45 20.86
C GLY A 334 8.58 -4.32 21.88
N PRO A 335 8.02 -4.43 23.11
CA PRO A 335 8.24 -3.44 24.15
C PRO A 335 9.69 -3.49 24.69
N ASP A 336 10.26 -2.31 24.94
CA ASP A 336 11.62 -2.10 25.48
C ASP A 336 11.88 -2.98 26.71
N SER A 337 12.76 -3.96 26.56
CA SER A 337 13.21 -4.85 27.63
C SER A 337 14.73 -4.86 27.82
N GLY A 338 15.45 -3.95 27.15
CA GLY A 338 16.90 -3.80 27.20
C GLY A 338 17.40 -2.79 26.18
N GLU A 339 18.70 -2.85 25.86
CA GLU A 339 19.29 -2.03 24.79
C GLU A 339 18.70 -2.41 23.42
N PRO A 340 18.49 -1.44 22.51
CA PRO A 340 17.97 -1.71 21.18
C PRO A 340 18.85 -2.72 20.43
N PRO A 341 18.24 -3.65 19.66
CA PRO A 341 19.00 -4.53 18.78
C PRO A 341 19.65 -3.74 17.65
N VAL A 342 20.52 -4.41 16.90
CA VAL A 342 21.20 -3.82 15.73
C VAL A 342 20.48 -4.27 14.46
N LEU A 343 20.04 -3.30 13.67
CA LEU A 343 19.48 -3.43 12.32
C LEU A 343 20.38 -2.66 11.36
N PRO A 344 21.51 -3.25 10.95
CA PRO A 344 22.52 -2.56 10.18
C PRO A 344 22.04 -2.33 8.74
N TRP A 345 22.52 -1.24 8.14
CA TRP A 345 22.27 -0.91 6.73
C TRP A 345 22.78 -1.97 5.73
N GLY A 346 23.80 -2.75 6.15
CA GLY A 346 24.39 -3.81 5.34
C GLY A 346 23.43 -4.96 5.04
N LEU A 347 22.45 -5.20 5.91
CA LEU A 347 21.34 -6.12 5.68
C LEU A 347 20.25 -5.36 4.91
N ILE A 348 20.01 -5.76 3.67
CA ILE A 348 19.36 -4.90 2.67
C ILE A 348 17.92 -4.62 3.05
N ASP A 349 17.25 -5.59 3.67
CA ASP A 349 15.82 -5.50 4.00
C ASP A 349 15.53 -4.57 5.19
N ASN A 350 16.58 -4.13 5.91
CA ASN A 350 16.46 -3.09 6.94
C ASN A 350 16.37 -1.67 6.35
N ARG A 351 16.86 -1.47 5.12
CA ARG A 351 17.02 -0.13 4.52
C ARG A 351 15.69 0.62 4.38
N PRO A 352 14.57 0.01 3.97
CA PRO A 352 13.29 0.71 3.89
C PRO A 352 12.90 1.39 5.21
N TRP A 353 13.00 0.67 6.33
CA TRP A 353 12.67 1.20 7.64
C TRP A 353 13.65 2.29 8.10
N LEU A 354 14.95 2.08 7.88
CA LEU A 354 16.01 3.07 8.15
C LEU A 354 15.80 4.36 7.32
N ARG A 355 15.34 4.26 6.07
CA ARG A 355 14.98 5.42 5.24
C ARG A 355 13.76 6.15 5.79
N CYS A 356 12.73 5.43 6.26
CA CYS A 356 11.61 6.07 6.94
C CYS A 356 12.06 6.87 8.16
N MET A 357 12.93 6.30 9.01
CA MET A 357 13.45 7.01 10.19
C MET A 357 14.27 8.24 9.82
N LEU A 358 15.17 8.14 8.83
CA LEU A 358 15.93 9.31 8.36
C LEU A 358 15.00 10.41 7.86
N GLY A 359 14.04 10.04 7.00
CA GLY A 359 13.05 10.96 6.46
C GLY A 359 12.22 11.62 7.56
N GLN A 360 11.81 10.87 8.58
CA GLN A 360 11.11 11.38 9.75
C GLN A 360 11.96 12.43 10.48
N GLY A 361 13.22 12.09 10.83
CA GLY A 361 14.14 12.99 11.53
C GLY A 361 14.40 14.28 10.75
N LEU A 362 14.65 14.18 9.44
CA LEU A 362 14.85 15.34 8.56
C LEU A 362 13.58 16.22 8.46
N CYS A 363 12.40 15.61 8.38
CA CYS A 363 11.14 16.37 8.38
C CYS A 363 10.93 17.11 9.70
N LEU A 364 11.15 16.43 10.83
CA LEU A 364 11.05 17.03 12.16
C LEU A 364 12.02 18.20 12.31
N TRP A 365 13.26 18.05 11.85
CA TRP A 365 14.25 19.12 11.84
C TRP A 365 13.79 20.32 10.98
N ARG A 366 13.31 20.07 9.76
CA ARG A 366 12.76 21.14 8.88
C ARG A 366 11.54 21.85 9.44
N LEU A 367 10.78 21.18 10.30
CA LEU A 367 9.63 21.72 11.02
C LEU A 367 10.02 22.34 12.37
N GLU A 368 11.31 22.45 12.68
CA GLU A 368 11.86 22.98 13.94
C GLU A 368 11.36 22.22 15.18
N ARG A 369 11.05 20.92 15.02
CA ARG A 369 10.71 19.98 16.10
C ARG A 369 12.00 19.32 16.61
N TRP A 370 12.90 20.15 17.14
CA TRP A 370 14.29 19.82 17.48
C TRP A 370 14.43 18.57 18.35
N GLU A 371 13.72 18.55 19.49
CA GLU A 371 13.85 17.47 20.47
C GLU A 371 13.30 16.14 19.92
N GLU A 372 12.35 16.18 18.99
CA GLU A 372 11.84 14.99 18.32
C GLU A 372 12.81 14.48 17.25
N ALA A 373 13.42 15.37 16.49
CA ALA A 373 14.44 15.01 15.50
C ALA A 373 15.67 14.37 16.17
N GLU A 374 16.15 14.96 17.26
CA GLU A 374 17.27 14.44 18.06
C GLU A 374 17.01 13.00 18.52
N ARG A 375 15.83 12.74 19.12
CA ARG A 375 15.44 11.39 19.53
C ARG A 375 15.43 10.38 18.39
N VAL A 376 14.99 10.79 17.20
CA VAL A 376 14.99 9.91 16.01
C VAL A 376 16.43 9.61 15.59
N PHE A 377 17.30 10.61 15.52
CA PHE A 377 18.70 10.42 15.11
C PHE A 377 19.51 9.60 16.12
N GLU A 378 19.34 9.85 17.42
CA GLU A 378 19.94 9.03 18.47
C GLU A 378 19.49 7.57 18.36
N ARG A 379 18.19 7.33 18.21
CA ARG A 379 17.64 5.98 18.02
C ARG A 379 18.24 5.30 16.78
N MET A 380 18.43 6.02 15.69
CA MET A 380 19.08 5.49 14.49
C MET A 380 20.53 5.07 14.74
N LEU A 381 21.30 5.81 15.54
CA LEU A 381 22.67 5.43 15.91
C LEU A 381 22.72 4.15 16.77
N TRP A 382 21.72 3.92 17.60
CA TRP A 382 21.58 2.67 18.35
C TRP A 382 21.26 1.48 17.43
N LEU A 383 20.34 1.66 16.50
CA LEU A 383 19.88 0.62 15.57
C LEU A 383 20.90 0.33 14.46
N ASN A 384 21.57 1.35 13.93
CA ASN A 384 22.53 1.24 12.84
C ASN A 384 23.85 1.96 13.21
N PRO A 385 24.68 1.39 14.10
CA PRO A 385 25.87 2.06 14.66
C PRO A 385 26.94 2.45 13.64
N THR A 386 27.03 1.73 12.52
CA THR A 386 27.96 2.08 11.42
C THR A 386 27.59 3.40 10.74
N ASP A 387 26.37 3.89 10.99
CA ASP A 387 25.84 5.17 10.54
C ASP A 387 26.07 5.44 9.05
N ASN A 388 25.67 4.46 8.23
CA ASN A 388 25.75 4.58 6.77
C ASN A 388 24.93 5.76 6.20
N GLN A 389 24.01 6.30 6.99
CA GLN A 389 23.16 7.42 6.63
C GLN A 389 23.73 8.78 7.10
N GLY A 390 24.81 8.78 7.87
CA GLY A 390 25.51 9.98 8.30
C GLY A 390 24.77 10.82 9.35
N VAL A 391 23.84 10.24 10.12
CA VAL A 391 23.03 10.99 11.09
C VAL A 391 23.86 11.59 12.21
N ARG A 392 25.04 11.03 12.53
CA ARG A 392 25.98 11.59 13.53
C ARG A 392 26.48 13.00 13.20
N PHE A 393 26.46 13.37 11.93
CA PHE A 393 26.84 14.71 11.49
C PHE A 393 25.68 15.71 11.63
N LEU A 394 24.45 15.22 11.77
CA LEU A 394 23.24 16.03 11.88
C LEU A 394 22.87 16.31 13.35
N THR A 395 23.17 15.39 14.27
CA THR A 395 22.80 15.51 15.70
C THR A 395 23.31 16.80 16.32
N ASP A 396 24.55 17.17 16.03
CA ASP A 396 25.21 18.39 16.52
C ASP A 396 24.49 19.68 16.10
N ASP A 397 24.01 19.72 14.86
CA ASP A 397 23.35 20.87 14.28
C ASP A 397 21.91 20.99 14.80
N VAL A 398 21.23 19.86 14.96
CA VAL A 398 19.90 19.77 15.58
C VAL A 398 19.96 20.18 17.06
N ALA A 399 20.95 19.70 17.81
CA ALA A 399 21.15 20.05 19.22
C ALA A 399 21.44 21.55 19.40
N LYS A 400 22.20 22.14 18.47
CA LYS A 400 22.45 23.60 18.42
C LYS A 400 21.28 24.40 17.84
N ARG A 401 20.19 23.74 17.46
CA ARG A 401 18.99 24.32 16.84
C ARG A 401 19.29 25.14 15.59
N LYS A 402 20.24 24.67 14.77
CA LYS A 402 20.54 25.30 13.49
C LYS A 402 19.42 24.99 12.48
N PRO A 403 18.82 25.99 11.82
CA PRO A 403 17.81 25.76 10.78
C PRO A 403 18.35 24.84 9.69
N TRP A 404 17.52 23.89 9.25
CA TRP A 404 17.84 23.00 8.14
C TRP A 404 18.03 23.79 6.84
N THR A 405 19.01 23.39 6.03
CA THR A 405 19.23 23.91 4.68
C THR A 405 19.26 22.79 3.64
N ASN A 406 19.03 23.12 2.36
CA ASN A 406 19.04 22.13 1.28
C ASN A 406 20.41 21.46 1.07
N ASP A 407 21.49 21.99 1.65
CA ASP A 407 22.84 21.44 1.55
C ASP A 407 23.07 20.29 2.55
N ASP A 408 22.12 20.06 3.47
CA ASP A 408 22.21 19.10 4.58
C ASP A 408 21.52 17.74 4.29
N SER A 409 21.29 17.41 3.01
CA SER A 409 20.54 16.21 2.56
C SER A 409 21.34 15.19 1.77
#